data_AF-A0A7C8FMC8-F1
#
_entry.id   AF-A0A7C8FMC8-F1
#
_cell.length_a   1.000
_cell.length_b   1.000
_cell.length_c   1.000
_cell.angle_alpha   90.00
_cell.angle_beta   90.00
_cell.angle_gamma   90.00
#
_symmetry.space_group_name_H-M   'P 1'
#
loop_
_entity.id
_entity.type
_entity.pdbx_description
1 polymer ?
#
loop_
_entity_poly.entity_id
_entity_poly.type
_entity_poly.pdbx_seq_one_letter_code
_entity_poly.pdbx_strand_id
1 'polypeptide(L)'
;MPKSRALTATANTAAPCGPQRRTSARAKGMFFRASQGIIAAKPHSSGPRNSSSSPTAASSDTTRASPRPVREKDGRAAPLQPAANSSCTCAAAEAKPPHAPAKRTRTRTIAGRPLCRKHFIGLHYNGAAIPDFLEGSPVALSRGTSAFTLKMAAIAGMSCNHVANVFGDVMAPAATMILFTLGGLTFPIMAFLLCEGYRHTSSIRRYAARLALFAVAAEVPWFLLWGPSLNVLFTLLIGLGLLWAHDHLRNRGAYGLVIVAGVAASWLCDWAIAGPLMIVFFHRVREQPRGVLKVMAAFGAVFGIPQLISVWGAGLGAAGGLPPAIQWGALGYYTLGFALATFLMTTYNGQRGPSLKWFFYAYYPAHLLVLWIVAQFV
;
A
#
# COMPACT_ATOMS: atom_id res chain seq x y z
N MET A 1 59.25 -9.44 -66.58
CA MET A 1 58.03 -8.63 -66.81
C MET A 1 57.24 -9.24 -67.96
N PRO A 2 55.93 -8.98 -68.14
CA PRO A 2 54.92 -8.33 -67.27
C PRO A 2 54.42 -9.30 -66.16
N LYS A 3 53.56 -9.03 -65.14
CA LYS A 3 52.42 -8.11 -64.86
C LYS A 3 51.09 -8.52 -65.54
N SER A 4 49.90 -8.48 -64.91
CA SER A 4 49.49 -8.25 -63.49
C SER A 4 47.97 -8.41 -63.28
N ARG A 5 47.52 -8.78 -62.05
CA ARG A 5 46.19 -8.56 -61.38
C ARG A 5 44.90 -8.92 -62.16
N ALA A 6 43.91 -9.70 -61.69
CA ALA A 6 43.24 -9.90 -60.39
C ALA A 6 42.20 -8.81 -59.99
N LEU A 7 40.88 -9.14 -60.02
CA LEU A 7 39.87 -8.92 -58.94
C LEU A 7 38.39 -9.22 -59.36
N THR A 8 37.67 -9.92 -58.46
CA THR A 8 36.21 -9.94 -58.16
C THR A 8 35.10 -9.65 -59.20
N ALA A 9 34.29 -10.69 -59.47
CA ALA A 9 32.83 -10.80 -59.29
C ALA A 9 31.84 -9.71 -59.75
N THR A 10 30.80 -10.10 -60.51
CA THR A 10 29.34 -10.08 -60.13
C THR A 10 28.42 -10.48 -61.32
N ALA A 11 27.13 -10.71 -61.03
CA ALA A 11 25.99 -10.71 -61.98
C ALA A 11 25.88 -11.89 -63.00
N ASN A 12 24.71 -12.27 -63.53
CA ASN A 12 23.31 -12.01 -63.13
C ASN A 12 22.33 -13.03 -63.81
N THR A 13 21.00 -12.82 -63.65
CA THR A 13 19.87 -13.43 -64.40
C THR A 13 19.60 -14.96 -64.22
N ALA A 14 18.36 -15.46 -64.19
CA ALA A 14 17.03 -14.83 -64.10
C ALA A 14 16.01 -15.75 -63.37
N ALA A 15 14.87 -15.19 -62.94
CA ALA A 15 13.71 -15.94 -62.42
C ALA A 15 12.62 -16.10 -63.52
N PRO A 16 11.58 -16.94 -63.33
CA PRO A 16 10.34 -16.37 -62.77
C PRO A 16 9.42 -17.31 -61.92
N CYS A 17 8.49 -16.67 -61.20
CA CYS A 17 7.12 -17.12 -60.84
C CYS A 17 6.82 -18.39 -59.98
N GLY A 18 6.85 -18.21 -58.65
CA GLY A 18 5.70 -18.49 -57.74
C GLY A 18 5.31 -19.94 -57.38
N PRO A 19 4.34 -20.15 -56.46
CA PRO A 19 3.55 -19.17 -55.69
C PRO A 19 4.07 -18.93 -54.25
N GLN A 20 3.48 -17.95 -53.54
CA GLN A 20 3.93 -17.49 -52.22
C GLN A 20 3.54 -18.42 -51.05
N ARG A 21 4.52 -18.82 -50.22
CA ARG A 21 4.29 -19.12 -48.79
C ARG A 21 4.72 -17.92 -47.94
N ARG A 22 3.75 -17.25 -47.30
CA ARG A 22 4.01 -16.14 -46.36
C ARG A 22 4.65 -16.67 -45.08
N THR A 23 5.94 -16.43 -44.89
CA THR A 23 6.62 -16.57 -43.57
C THR A 23 6.25 -15.39 -42.67
N SER A 24 5.12 -15.46 -41.98
CA SER A 24 4.76 -14.48 -40.97
C SER A 24 5.63 -14.66 -39.72
N ALA A 25 6.64 -13.79 -39.58
CA ALA A 25 7.45 -13.71 -38.36
C ALA A 25 6.56 -13.33 -37.17
N ARG A 26 6.09 -14.33 -36.42
CA ARG A 26 5.11 -14.14 -35.33
C ARG A 26 5.79 -13.67 -34.04
N ALA A 27 6.40 -12.49 -34.09
CA ALA A 27 6.72 -11.74 -32.89
C ALA A 27 5.41 -11.52 -32.10
N LYS A 28 5.28 -12.20 -30.95
CA LYS A 28 4.16 -12.04 -30.02
C LYS A 28 4.70 -11.55 -28.69
N GLY A 29 4.13 -10.45 -28.19
CA GLY A 29 4.67 -9.70 -27.06
C GLY A 29 4.75 -10.53 -25.77
N MET A 30 5.93 -10.51 -25.16
CA MET A 30 6.17 -11.00 -23.81
C MET A 30 5.77 -9.92 -22.80
N PHE A 31 4.49 -9.88 -22.41
CA PHE A 31 3.98 -8.97 -21.38
C PHE A 31 2.91 -9.66 -20.51
N PHE A 32 2.90 -9.31 -19.22
CA PHE A 32 1.91 -9.68 -18.21
C PHE A 32 1.49 -11.17 -18.14
N ARG A 33 2.36 -11.99 -17.54
CA ARG A 33 1.87 -13.13 -16.73
C ARG A 33 1.47 -12.59 -15.35
N ALA A 34 0.24 -12.06 -15.25
CA ALA A 34 -0.26 -11.42 -14.03
C ALA A 34 -0.45 -12.43 -12.87
N SER A 35 -0.44 -11.92 -11.64
CA SER A 35 -0.59 -12.69 -10.39
C SER A 35 -2.05 -13.10 -10.14
N GLN A 36 -2.53 -14.05 -10.95
CA GLN A 36 -3.81 -14.73 -10.79
C GLN A 36 -3.58 -16.24 -11.01
N GLY A 37 -3.78 -17.04 -9.97
CA GLY A 37 -3.75 -18.50 -10.06
C GLY A 37 -5.02 -19.00 -10.76
N ILE A 38 -4.95 -19.25 -12.06
CA ILE A 38 -6.11 -19.69 -12.85
C ILE A 38 -6.39 -21.18 -12.55
N ILE A 39 -7.61 -21.46 -12.08
CA ILE A 39 -8.11 -22.82 -11.87
C ILE A 39 -8.21 -23.56 -13.21
N ALA A 40 -7.62 -24.75 -13.29
CA ALA A 40 -7.77 -25.64 -14.43
C ALA A 40 -9.12 -26.37 -14.35
N ALA A 41 -10.10 -25.92 -15.12
CA ALA A 41 -11.45 -26.52 -15.13
C ALA A 41 -11.44 -27.99 -15.61
N LYS A 42 -12.21 -28.84 -14.93
CA LYS A 42 -12.39 -30.26 -15.25
C LYS A 42 -13.63 -30.43 -16.15
N PRO A 43 -13.56 -31.14 -17.29
CA PRO A 43 -14.66 -31.17 -18.26
C PRO A 43 -15.68 -32.28 -17.96
N HIS A 44 -16.99 -31.99 -18.08
CA HIS A 44 -18.04 -33.02 -18.15
C HIS A 44 -19.20 -32.67 -19.12
N SER A 45 -19.18 -33.32 -20.28
CA SER A 45 -20.31 -33.98 -20.97
C SER A 45 -21.77 -33.49 -20.78
N SER A 46 -22.25 -32.73 -21.77
CA SER A 46 -23.48 -33.01 -22.59
C SER A 46 -24.85 -33.34 -21.94
N GLY A 47 -25.88 -32.53 -22.26
CA GLY A 47 -27.32 -32.88 -22.12
C GLY A 47 -28.26 -31.67 -22.40
N PRO A 48 -29.30 -31.72 -23.27
CA PRO A 48 -29.97 -30.49 -23.77
C PRO A 48 -31.51 -30.37 -23.59
N ARG A 49 -32.04 -29.17 -23.96
CA ARG A 49 -33.46 -28.74 -24.13
C ARG A 49 -34.14 -28.22 -22.83
N ASN A 50 -35.11 -27.28 -22.83
CA ASN A 50 -35.87 -26.60 -23.92
C ASN A 50 -36.48 -25.23 -23.46
N SER A 51 -36.94 -24.37 -24.40
CA SER A 51 -38.09 -23.37 -24.37
C SER A 51 -38.58 -22.67 -23.07
N SER A 52 -39.06 -21.41 -23.02
CA SER A 52 -39.34 -20.36 -24.04
C SER A 52 -39.80 -18.99 -23.42
N SER A 53 -40.01 -17.97 -24.27
CA SER A 53 -41.04 -16.89 -24.22
C SER A 53 -41.05 -15.76 -23.16
N SER A 54 -40.85 -14.52 -23.63
CA SER A 54 -41.49 -13.25 -23.17
C SER A 54 -42.89 -13.08 -23.84
N PRO A 55 -43.72 -11.99 -23.71
CA PRO A 55 -43.37 -10.54 -23.68
C PRO A 55 -44.34 -9.53 -22.95
N THR A 56 -44.13 -8.21 -23.13
CA THR A 56 -45.10 -7.04 -23.04
C THR A 56 -45.78 -6.67 -21.69
N ALA A 57 -46.27 -5.43 -21.42
CA ALA A 57 -46.02 -4.05 -21.92
C ALA A 57 -46.76 -2.96 -21.08
N ALA A 58 -46.38 -1.67 -21.20
CA ALA A 58 -47.17 -0.43 -20.89
C ALA A 58 -47.60 -0.17 -19.41
N SER A 59 -48.05 1.01 -18.91
CA SER A 59 -48.00 2.47 -19.24
C SER A 59 -48.67 3.27 -18.07
N SER A 60 -48.48 4.57 -17.76
CA SER A 60 -47.54 5.63 -18.21
C SER A 60 -47.04 6.45 -16.96
N ASP A 61 -47.19 7.75 -16.65
CA ASP A 61 -47.71 8.99 -17.29
C ASP A 61 -47.05 10.29 -16.73
N THR A 62 -47.79 11.42 -16.55
CA THR A 62 -47.28 12.82 -16.49
C THR A 62 -47.92 13.68 -15.36
N THR A 63 -47.31 14.76 -14.84
CA THR A 63 -47.30 16.13 -15.43
C THR A 63 -46.42 17.18 -14.70
N ARG A 64 -46.01 18.20 -15.47
CA ARG A 64 -45.68 19.66 -15.25
C ARG A 64 -45.95 20.34 -13.87
N ALA A 65 -45.38 21.52 -13.50
CA ALA A 65 -44.59 22.57 -14.22
C ALA A 65 -43.73 23.49 -13.29
N SER A 66 -43.08 24.53 -13.86
CA SER A 66 -42.34 25.67 -13.25
C SER A 66 -42.96 27.02 -13.72
N PRO A 67 -42.62 28.27 -13.25
CA PRO A 67 -41.26 28.76 -12.88
C PRO A 67 -41.11 29.88 -11.78
N ARG A 68 -39.85 30.36 -11.66
CA ARG A 68 -39.17 31.57 -11.07
C ARG A 68 -39.84 32.98 -11.27
N PRO A 69 -39.27 34.18 -10.83
CA PRO A 69 -38.01 34.53 -10.10
C PRO A 69 -38.05 35.72 -9.05
N VAL A 70 -36.86 36.20 -8.59
CA VAL A 70 -36.45 37.57 -8.09
C VAL A 70 -36.81 38.05 -6.65
N ARG A 71 -35.78 38.36 -5.81
CA ARG A 71 -35.35 39.75 -5.42
C ARG A 71 -34.03 39.77 -4.61
N GLU A 72 -33.42 40.95 -4.50
CA GLU A 72 -32.08 41.30 -3.96
C GLU A 72 -32.16 42.63 -3.18
N LYS A 73 -31.33 42.84 -2.12
CA LYS A 73 -30.57 44.11 -1.85
C LYS A 73 -29.75 44.17 -0.54
N ASP A 74 -28.51 44.66 -0.70
CA ASP A 74 -27.74 45.65 0.09
C ASP A 74 -27.59 45.65 1.63
N GLY A 75 -26.35 45.91 2.07
CA GLY A 75 -26.00 46.39 3.43
C GLY A 75 -24.48 46.48 3.68
N ARG A 76 -23.89 47.70 3.65
CA ARG A 76 -22.46 47.96 3.95
C ARG A 76 -22.30 48.81 5.22
N ALA A 77 -21.27 48.55 6.04
CA ALA A 77 -20.54 49.58 6.80
C ALA A 77 -19.18 49.08 7.35
N ALA A 78 -18.18 49.97 7.39
CA ALA A 78 -16.87 49.91 8.07
C ALA A 78 -16.25 51.34 7.97
N PRO A 79 -15.05 51.67 8.53
CA PRO A 79 -14.18 50.98 9.48
C PRO A 79 -13.88 51.87 10.73
N LEU A 80 -12.85 51.55 11.55
CA LEU A 80 -11.96 52.55 12.20
C LEU A 80 -10.71 51.92 12.88
N GLN A 81 -9.69 52.75 13.11
CA GLN A 81 -8.40 52.56 13.82
C GLN A 81 -7.99 53.97 14.37
N PRO A 82 -7.02 54.18 15.32
CA PRO A 82 -5.64 53.63 15.27
C PRO A 82 -4.84 53.49 16.61
N ALA A 83 -3.57 53.08 16.49
CA ALA A 83 -2.34 53.50 17.22
C ALA A 83 -2.21 53.54 18.77
N ALA A 84 -1.07 53.00 19.28
CA ALA A 84 -0.22 53.60 20.34
C ALA A 84 1.16 52.87 20.46
N ASN A 85 2.19 53.55 20.99
CA ASN A 85 3.56 53.04 21.23
C ASN A 85 3.89 52.93 22.75
N SER A 86 4.90 52.15 23.14
CA SER A 86 5.85 52.47 24.26
C SER A 86 6.97 51.41 24.42
N SER A 87 8.03 51.74 25.19
CA SER A 87 9.30 50.98 25.29
C SER A 87 10.09 51.21 26.60
N CYS A 88 10.67 50.16 27.21
CA CYS A 88 11.81 50.09 28.17
C CYS A 88 12.27 48.60 28.31
N THR A 89 13.49 48.11 28.64
CA THR A 89 14.85 48.57 29.06
C THR A 89 15.24 48.58 30.56
N CYS A 90 16.24 47.74 30.93
CA CYS A 90 17.09 47.74 32.17
C CYS A 90 16.36 47.46 33.52
N ALA A 91 16.96 47.12 34.69
CA ALA A 91 18.11 46.31 35.16
C ALA A 91 17.90 46.11 36.72
N ALA A 92 18.68 45.49 37.62
CA ALA A 92 20.00 44.82 37.67
C ALA A 92 20.07 43.89 38.95
N ALA A 93 21.28 43.66 39.50
CA ALA A 93 21.62 43.43 40.93
C ALA A 93 21.30 42.08 41.68
N GLU A 94 22.22 41.12 41.50
CA GLU A 94 23.02 40.40 42.53
C GLU A 94 22.72 40.49 44.06
N ALA A 95 22.75 39.33 44.76
CA ALA A 95 23.00 39.21 46.22
C ALA A 95 23.51 37.80 46.67
N LYS A 96 24.36 37.78 47.72
CA LYS A 96 24.92 36.65 48.50
C LYS A 96 25.46 37.24 49.85
N PRO A 97 25.99 36.54 50.89
CA PRO A 97 26.37 35.12 51.10
C PRO A 97 25.80 34.59 52.46
N PRO A 98 26.51 33.87 53.38
CA PRO A 98 27.54 32.82 53.29
C PRO A 98 27.20 31.51 54.07
N HIS A 99 27.93 30.41 53.79
CA HIS A 99 28.75 29.61 54.74
C HIS A 99 29.27 28.31 54.07
N ALA A 100 30.28 27.66 54.69
CA ALA A 100 31.11 26.54 54.18
C ALA A 100 31.46 25.60 55.36
N PRO A 101 32.26 24.49 55.28
CA PRO A 101 33.05 23.89 54.17
C PRO A 101 32.71 22.41 53.86
N ALA A 102 32.71 21.92 52.62
CA ALA A 102 33.82 21.61 51.68
C ALA A 102 34.65 20.33 51.95
N LYS A 103 34.62 19.39 50.99
CA LYS A 103 35.69 18.43 50.69
C LYS A 103 35.99 18.42 49.18
N ARG A 104 37.28 18.30 48.82
CA ARG A 104 37.81 18.15 47.45
C ARG A 104 37.51 16.71 46.91
N THR A 105 37.66 16.35 45.62
CA THR A 105 38.84 16.61 44.77
C THR A 105 38.62 16.41 43.25
N ARG A 106 39.24 17.31 42.46
CA ARG A 106 39.65 17.24 41.03
C ARG A 106 38.64 16.83 39.93
N THR A 107 38.33 17.80 39.09
CA THR A 107 37.97 17.66 37.67
C THR A 107 39.19 17.37 36.79
N ARG A 108 38.94 16.86 35.56
CA ARG A 108 39.79 17.13 34.38
C ARG A 108 38.93 17.14 33.11
N THR A 109 38.94 18.27 32.39
CA THR A 109 38.15 18.54 31.18
C THR A 109 38.95 18.21 29.91
N ILE A 110 38.29 17.96 28.76
CA ILE A 110 38.75 18.43 27.42
C ILE A 110 37.65 18.23 26.33
N ALA A 111 37.61 19.19 25.39
CA ALA A 111 36.99 19.22 24.05
C ALA A 111 35.70 18.41 23.76
N GLY A 112 34.58 19.12 23.54
CA GLY A 112 33.34 18.55 23.00
C GLY A 112 33.11 18.83 21.50
N ARG A 113 31.99 18.32 20.99
CA ARG A 113 31.23 18.87 19.84
C ARG A 113 29.73 18.82 20.16
N PRO A 114 28.95 19.90 20.01
CA PRO A 114 27.53 19.90 20.37
C PRO A 114 26.69 19.23 19.28
N LEU A 115 25.81 18.30 19.67
CA LEU A 115 24.76 17.77 18.79
C LEU A 115 23.58 18.76 18.72
N CYS A 116 23.09 19.03 17.50
CA CYS A 116 22.21 20.16 17.22
C CYS A 116 20.76 19.92 17.71
N ARG A 117 20.42 20.47 18.89
CA ARG A 117 19.05 20.46 19.44
C ARG A 117 18.20 21.56 18.80
N LYS A 118 17.66 21.31 17.60
CA LYS A 118 16.79 22.30 16.93
C LYS A 118 15.43 22.44 17.60
N HIS A 119 15.21 23.61 18.20
CA HIS A 119 13.95 24.35 18.32
C HIS A 119 12.65 23.52 18.34
N PHE A 120 12.07 23.39 19.54
CA PHE A 120 10.62 23.27 19.70
C PHE A 120 10.11 24.64 20.11
N ILE A 121 9.18 25.22 19.35
CA ILE A 121 8.60 26.54 19.67
C ILE A 121 7.47 26.32 20.67
N GLY A 122 7.75 26.53 21.95
CA GLY A 122 6.72 26.60 22.99
C GLY A 122 6.10 27.99 23.00
N LEU A 123 4.80 28.09 22.70
CA LEU A 123 4.06 29.30 23.04
C LEU A 123 3.94 29.38 24.57
N HIS A 124 4.35 30.51 25.14
CA HIS A 124 3.95 30.85 26.50
C HIS A 124 2.45 31.13 26.51
N TYR A 125 1.70 30.35 27.28
CA TYR A 125 0.31 30.67 27.64
C TYR A 125 0.33 31.15 29.09
N ASN A 126 -0.19 32.35 29.36
CA ASN A 126 -0.23 32.87 30.73
C ASN A 126 -1.23 32.05 31.56
N GLY A 127 -0.80 31.62 32.74
CA GLY A 127 -1.62 30.85 33.66
C GLY A 127 -2.66 31.73 34.36
N ALA A 128 -3.93 31.53 34.04
CA ALA A 128 -5.01 31.75 35.00
C ALA A 128 -5.21 30.45 35.79
N ALA A 129 -5.21 30.52 37.12
CA ALA A 129 -5.37 29.32 37.95
C ALA A 129 -6.79 28.75 37.83
N ILE A 130 -6.88 27.43 37.60
CA ILE A 130 -8.12 26.66 37.64
C ILE A 130 -8.03 25.79 38.90
N PRO A 131 -9.04 25.77 39.80
CA PRO A 131 -8.96 25.05 41.07
C PRO A 131 -9.00 23.52 40.89
N ASP A 132 -8.25 22.81 41.75
CA ASP A 132 -7.88 21.39 41.63
C ASP A 132 -8.99 20.37 41.95
N PHE A 133 -10.23 20.58 41.47
CA PHE A 133 -11.37 19.69 41.76
C PHE A 133 -12.05 19.04 40.54
N LEU A 134 -11.37 18.99 39.40
CA LEU A 134 -11.82 18.24 38.21
C LEU A 134 -10.71 17.42 37.56
N GLU A 135 -9.84 16.78 38.35
CA GLU A 135 -8.88 15.77 37.85
C GLU A 135 -9.54 14.41 37.51
N GLY A 136 -10.75 14.47 36.94
CA GLY A 136 -11.37 13.35 36.24
C GLY A 136 -10.56 13.06 34.98
N SER A 137 -9.76 12.00 35.03
CA SER A 137 -8.67 11.70 34.08
C SER A 137 -8.97 12.13 32.63
N PRO A 138 -8.20 13.07 32.04
CA PRO A 138 -8.34 13.38 30.63
C PRO A 138 -7.90 12.16 29.82
N VAL A 139 -8.87 11.35 29.39
CA VAL A 139 -8.69 10.36 28.33
C VAL A 139 -8.36 11.15 27.06
N ALA A 140 -7.07 11.40 26.87
CA ALA A 140 -6.53 12.16 25.77
C ALA A 140 -6.78 11.40 24.47
N LEU A 141 -7.97 11.61 23.90
CA LEU A 141 -8.43 11.09 22.61
C LEU A 141 -7.44 11.53 21.53
N SER A 142 -6.46 10.66 21.28
CA SER A 142 -5.36 10.85 20.36
C SER A 142 -5.89 10.83 18.93
N ARG A 143 -6.35 12.00 18.46
CA ARG A 143 -7.06 12.22 17.18
C ARG A 143 -6.29 11.62 16.00
N GLY A 144 -6.58 10.36 15.69
CA GLY A 144 -5.91 9.55 14.67
C GLY A 144 -6.00 8.04 14.94
N THR A 145 -5.62 7.24 13.96
CA THR A 145 -5.64 5.78 14.05
C THR A 145 -4.43 5.25 14.81
N SER A 146 -4.60 4.17 15.58
CA SER A 146 -3.49 3.48 16.24
C SER A 146 -2.95 2.33 15.40
N ALA A 147 -1.74 1.85 15.70
CA ALA A 147 -1.18 0.66 15.05
C ALA A 147 -1.93 -0.64 15.42
N PHE A 148 -2.86 -0.61 16.38
CA PHE A 148 -3.83 -1.69 16.60
C PHE A 148 -5.01 -1.55 15.63
N THR A 149 -5.59 -0.34 15.52
CA THR A 149 -6.66 0.00 14.57
C THR A 149 -6.27 -0.36 13.13
N LEU A 150 -5.05 -0.01 12.72
CA LEU A 150 -4.50 -0.36 11.41
C LEU A 150 -4.40 -1.87 11.19
N LYS A 151 -3.98 -2.65 12.19
CA LYS A 151 -3.93 -4.12 12.07
C LYS A 151 -5.32 -4.73 11.95
N MET A 152 -6.29 -4.23 12.71
CA MET A 152 -7.68 -4.69 12.61
C MET A 152 -8.26 -4.42 11.23
N ALA A 153 -8.05 -3.22 10.67
CA ALA A 153 -8.45 -2.89 9.30
C ALA A 153 -7.73 -3.77 8.25
N ALA A 154 -6.44 -4.04 8.43
CA ALA A 154 -5.67 -4.88 7.53
C ALA A 154 -6.12 -6.35 7.55
N ILE A 155 -6.42 -6.94 8.73
CA ILE A 155 -6.91 -8.33 8.79
C ILE A 155 -8.38 -8.47 8.35
N ALA A 156 -9.19 -7.43 8.53
CA ALA A 156 -10.55 -7.39 7.96
C ALA A 156 -10.50 -7.38 6.43
N GLY A 157 -9.69 -6.48 5.84
CA GLY A 157 -9.43 -6.47 4.39
C GLY A 157 -8.84 -7.79 3.88
N MET A 158 -7.97 -8.44 4.67
CA MET A 158 -7.37 -9.74 4.34
C MET A 158 -8.43 -10.83 4.22
N SER A 159 -9.36 -10.92 5.19
CA SER A 159 -10.50 -11.83 5.11
C SER A 159 -11.39 -11.52 3.89
N CYS A 160 -11.74 -10.24 3.66
CA CYS A 160 -12.52 -9.86 2.48
C CYS A 160 -11.83 -10.28 1.17
N ASN A 161 -10.52 -10.07 1.06
CA ASN A 161 -9.72 -10.48 -0.10
C ASN A 161 -9.80 -11.99 -0.32
N HIS A 162 -9.46 -12.79 0.70
CA HIS A 162 -9.37 -14.24 0.53
C HIS A 162 -10.75 -14.88 0.37
N VAL A 163 -11.80 -14.38 1.04
CA VAL A 163 -13.19 -14.80 0.77
C VAL A 163 -13.59 -14.52 -0.68
N ALA A 164 -13.30 -13.33 -1.21
CA ALA A 164 -13.61 -12.99 -2.61
C ALA A 164 -12.80 -13.80 -3.64
N ASN A 165 -11.60 -14.27 -3.30
CA ASN A 165 -10.76 -15.10 -4.19
C ASN A 165 -11.05 -16.60 -4.07
N VAL A 166 -11.64 -17.08 -2.95
CA VAL A 166 -11.97 -18.50 -2.73
C VAL A 166 -13.43 -18.82 -3.08
N PHE A 167 -14.36 -17.92 -2.77
CA PHE A 167 -15.80 -18.11 -2.97
C PHE A 167 -16.39 -17.20 -4.06
N GLY A 168 -15.54 -16.53 -4.84
CA GLY A 168 -15.94 -15.49 -5.80
C GLY A 168 -16.92 -15.93 -6.88
N ASP A 169 -16.88 -17.21 -7.26
CA ASP A 169 -17.73 -17.82 -8.30
C ASP A 169 -19.09 -18.34 -7.78
N VAL A 170 -19.21 -18.57 -6.46
CA VAL A 170 -20.47 -18.99 -5.79
C VAL A 170 -21.19 -17.84 -5.08
N MET A 171 -20.50 -16.73 -4.84
CA MET A 171 -21.06 -15.51 -4.27
C MET A 171 -21.73 -14.61 -5.32
N ALA A 172 -22.69 -13.80 -4.89
CA ALA A 172 -23.32 -12.80 -5.75
C ALA A 172 -22.26 -11.81 -6.31
N PRO A 173 -22.26 -11.49 -7.62
CA PRO A 173 -21.22 -10.67 -8.27
C PRO A 173 -20.88 -9.35 -7.55
N ALA A 174 -21.90 -8.65 -7.04
CA ALA A 174 -21.72 -7.41 -6.28
C ALA A 174 -21.01 -7.62 -4.93
N ALA A 175 -21.26 -8.75 -4.25
CA ALA A 175 -20.57 -9.09 -3.01
C ALA A 175 -19.10 -9.42 -3.28
N THR A 176 -18.81 -10.21 -4.33
CA THR A 176 -17.44 -10.49 -4.78
C THR A 176 -16.69 -9.20 -5.10
N MET A 177 -17.30 -8.26 -5.84
CA MET A 177 -16.73 -6.93 -6.13
C MET A 177 -16.41 -6.11 -4.87
N ILE A 178 -17.32 -6.05 -3.90
CA ILE A 178 -17.15 -5.27 -2.66
C ILE A 178 -16.06 -5.87 -1.78
N LEU A 179 -16.07 -7.19 -1.57
CA LEU A 179 -15.07 -7.86 -0.73
C LEU A 179 -13.67 -7.80 -1.37
N PHE A 180 -13.57 -7.96 -2.70
CA PHE A 180 -12.30 -7.79 -3.40
C PHE A 180 -11.81 -6.33 -3.29
N THR A 181 -12.70 -5.34 -3.41
CA THR A 181 -12.36 -3.91 -3.21
C THR A 181 -11.78 -3.63 -1.81
N LEU A 182 -12.38 -4.21 -0.77
CA LEU A 182 -11.89 -4.12 0.61
C LEU A 182 -10.56 -4.86 0.82
N GLY A 183 -10.20 -5.79 -0.05
CA GLY A 183 -8.89 -6.44 -0.08
C GLY A 183 -7.72 -5.45 -0.23
N GLY A 184 -7.95 -4.33 -0.91
CA GLY A 184 -6.95 -3.27 -1.16
C GLY A 184 -6.38 -2.60 0.08
N LEU A 185 -7.02 -2.78 1.25
CA LEU A 185 -6.51 -2.26 2.52
C LEU A 185 -5.27 -3.00 3.02
N THR A 186 -5.19 -4.30 2.74
CA THR A 186 -4.35 -5.26 3.46
C THR A 186 -2.86 -4.98 3.34
N PHE A 187 -2.33 -5.11 2.12
CA PHE A 187 -0.89 -5.08 1.91
C PHE A 187 -0.27 -3.70 2.17
N PRO A 188 -0.86 -2.57 1.72
CA PRO A 188 -0.30 -1.25 2.02
C PRO A 188 -0.15 -0.98 3.52
N ILE A 189 -1.18 -1.33 4.31
CA ILE A 189 -1.14 -1.16 5.76
C ILE A 189 -0.11 -2.10 6.41
N MET A 190 -0.01 -3.36 5.97
CA MET A 190 1.01 -4.29 6.47
C MET A 190 2.45 -3.85 6.11
N ALA A 191 2.68 -3.35 4.90
CA ALA A 191 3.97 -2.81 4.46
C ALA A 191 4.39 -1.54 5.23
N PHE A 192 3.44 -0.65 5.52
CA PHE A 192 3.65 0.50 6.38
C PHE A 192 3.97 0.09 7.84
N LEU A 193 3.18 -0.84 8.41
CA LEU A 193 3.39 -1.37 9.76
C LEU A 193 4.68 -2.18 9.91
N LEU A 194 5.19 -2.78 8.83
CA LEU A 194 6.51 -3.42 8.80
C LEU A 194 7.63 -2.38 8.98
N CYS A 195 7.53 -1.22 8.33
CA CYS A 195 8.50 -0.14 8.45
C CYS A 195 8.50 0.46 9.87
N GLU A 196 7.32 0.68 10.46
CA GLU A 196 7.17 1.13 11.84
C GLU A 196 7.62 0.06 12.86
N GLY A 197 7.31 -1.21 12.61
CA GLY A 197 7.76 -2.34 13.42
C GLY A 197 9.28 -2.52 13.40
N TYR A 198 9.92 -2.23 12.27
CA TYR A 198 11.37 -2.20 12.12
C TYR A 198 11.99 -1.05 12.93
N ARG A 199 11.44 0.17 12.84
CA ARG A 199 11.90 1.35 13.62
C ARG A 199 11.85 1.13 15.14
N HIS A 200 10.97 0.27 15.63
CA HIS A 200 10.76 -0.01 17.06
C HIS A 200 11.30 -1.37 17.54
N THR A 201 11.96 -2.19 16.71
CA THR A 201 12.47 -3.50 17.16
C THR A 201 13.87 -3.40 17.79
N SER A 202 14.01 -3.87 19.03
CA SER A 202 15.32 -4.04 19.69
C SER A 202 16.09 -5.27 19.19
N SER A 203 15.51 -6.08 18.29
CA SER A 203 16.14 -7.29 17.78
C SER A 203 15.53 -7.74 16.45
N ILE A 204 16.21 -7.38 15.36
CA ILE A 204 15.78 -7.70 13.99
C ILE A 204 15.79 -9.22 13.76
N ARG A 205 16.81 -9.94 14.26
CA ARG A 205 16.86 -11.42 14.22
C ARG A 205 15.62 -12.06 14.86
N ARG A 206 15.20 -11.60 16.06
CA ARG A 206 13.98 -12.10 16.72
C ARG A 206 12.69 -11.66 16.04
N TYR A 207 12.70 -10.64 15.18
CA TYR A 207 11.56 -10.27 14.33
C TYR A 207 11.48 -11.19 13.11
N ALA A 208 12.57 -11.28 12.33
CA ALA A 208 12.69 -12.15 11.16
C ALA A 208 12.35 -13.61 11.49
N ALA A 209 12.88 -14.16 12.59
CA ALA A 209 12.61 -15.54 13.00
C ALA A 209 11.11 -15.83 13.26
N ARG A 210 10.35 -14.88 13.83
CA ARG A 210 8.89 -15.05 13.98
C ARG A 210 8.19 -14.97 12.64
N LEU A 211 8.57 -14.00 11.81
CA LEU A 211 7.95 -13.78 10.51
C LEU A 211 8.17 -15.01 9.59
N ALA A 212 9.38 -15.58 9.60
CA ALA A 212 9.71 -16.83 8.91
C ALA A 212 8.95 -18.04 9.48
N LEU A 213 8.84 -18.20 10.81
CA LEU A 213 8.08 -19.29 11.43
C LEU A 213 6.61 -19.30 10.97
N PHE A 214 5.95 -18.14 11.00
CA PHE A 214 4.56 -18.04 10.56
C PHE A 214 4.42 -18.06 9.02
N ALA A 215 5.44 -17.65 8.26
CA ALA A 215 5.48 -17.84 6.81
C ALA A 215 5.48 -19.34 6.45
N VAL A 216 6.37 -20.14 7.06
CA VAL A 216 6.41 -21.60 6.84
C VAL A 216 5.12 -22.27 7.31
N ALA A 217 4.56 -21.87 8.46
CA ALA A 217 3.31 -22.43 8.96
C ALA A 217 2.09 -22.10 8.07
N ALA A 218 2.08 -20.93 7.41
CA ALA A 218 1.02 -20.52 6.50
C ALA A 218 1.19 -21.02 5.06
N GLU A 219 2.37 -21.51 4.69
CA GLU A 219 2.63 -22.06 3.36
C GLU A 219 1.76 -23.30 3.08
N VAL A 220 1.44 -24.11 4.10
CA VAL A 220 0.57 -25.29 3.97
C VAL A 220 -0.85 -24.90 3.53
N PRO A 221 -1.63 -24.09 4.27
CA PRO A 221 -2.97 -23.68 3.82
C PRO A 221 -2.93 -22.73 2.61
N TRP A 222 -1.84 -21.99 2.37
CA TRP A 222 -1.66 -21.21 1.15
C TRP A 222 -1.56 -22.11 -0.09
N PHE A 223 -0.71 -23.14 -0.04
CA PHE A 223 -0.55 -24.13 -1.12
C PHE A 223 -1.85 -24.90 -1.39
N LEU A 224 -2.61 -25.24 -0.34
CA LEU A 224 -3.90 -25.91 -0.45
C LEU A 224 -5.00 -25.05 -1.13
N LEU A 225 -4.85 -23.72 -1.14
CA LEU A 225 -5.80 -22.79 -1.78
C LEU A 225 -5.36 -22.32 -3.18
N TRP A 226 -4.07 -22.00 -3.35
CA TRP A 226 -3.55 -21.35 -4.57
C TRP A 226 -2.36 -22.06 -5.22
N GLY A 227 -1.93 -23.21 -4.70
CA GLY A 227 -0.86 -24.02 -5.27
C GLY A 227 0.55 -23.41 -5.12
N PRO A 228 1.50 -23.75 -6.01
CA PRO A 228 2.93 -23.44 -5.83
C PRO A 228 3.26 -21.96 -6.04
N SER A 229 3.16 -21.17 -4.98
CA SER A 229 3.69 -19.80 -4.84
C SER A 229 3.93 -19.50 -3.36
N LEU A 230 4.93 -18.68 -3.03
CA LEU A 230 5.24 -18.34 -1.64
C LEU A 230 4.27 -17.30 -1.08
N ASN A 231 3.75 -17.53 0.13
CA ASN A 231 2.78 -16.62 0.74
C ASN A 231 3.33 -15.22 1.10
N VAL A 232 2.43 -14.27 1.38
CA VAL A 232 2.76 -12.85 1.61
C VAL A 232 3.77 -12.61 2.75
N LEU A 233 3.87 -13.48 3.75
CA LEU A 233 4.83 -13.31 4.85
C LEU A 233 6.28 -13.48 4.38
N PHE A 234 6.55 -14.26 3.33
CA PHE A 234 7.86 -14.30 2.68
C PHE A 234 8.18 -12.97 1.98
N THR A 235 7.19 -12.31 1.36
CA THR A 235 7.37 -10.95 0.82
C THR A 235 7.76 -9.95 1.91
N LEU A 236 7.06 -9.98 3.05
CA LEU A 236 7.37 -9.12 4.19
C LEU A 236 8.75 -9.44 4.80
N LEU A 237 9.18 -10.71 4.77
CA LEU A 237 10.50 -11.13 5.23
C LEU A 237 11.63 -10.63 4.32
N ILE A 238 11.45 -10.70 3.00
CA ILE A 238 12.36 -10.09 2.02
C ILE A 238 12.42 -8.57 2.23
N GLY A 239 11.26 -7.91 2.36
CA GLY A 239 11.19 -6.48 2.66
C GLY A 239 11.92 -6.09 3.94
N LEU A 240 11.75 -6.85 5.03
CA LEU A 240 12.49 -6.68 6.28
C LEU A 240 14.01 -6.81 6.10
N GLY A 241 14.44 -7.75 5.25
CA GLY A 241 15.83 -7.89 4.83
C GLY A 241 16.36 -6.68 4.06
N LEU A 242 15.56 -6.10 3.15
CA LEU A 242 15.92 -4.87 2.44
C LEU A 242 16.03 -3.66 3.38
N LEU A 243 15.16 -3.55 4.39
CA LEU A 243 15.26 -2.50 5.41
C LEU A 243 16.55 -2.65 6.25
N TRP A 244 16.89 -3.89 6.67
CA TRP A 244 18.14 -4.15 7.37
C TRP A 244 19.37 -3.81 6.50
N ALA A 245 19.37 -4.25 5.25
CA ALA A 245 20.45 -4.00 4.30
C ALA A 245 20.65 -2.50 4.00
N HIS A 246 19.57 -1.69 3.96
CA HIS A 246 19.64 -0.25 3.76
C HIS A 246 20.51 0.46 4.80
N ASP A 247 20.38 0.05 6.07
CA ASP A 247 21.04 0.70 7.19
C ASP A 247 22.47 0.17 7.43
N HIS A 248 22.76 -1.05 6.97
CA HIS A 248 24.05 -1.72 7.21
C HIS A 248 25.01 -1.63 6.00
N LEU A 249 24.51 -1.48 4.76
CA LEU A 249 25.34 -1.37 3.56
C LEU A 249 25.70 0.09 3.23
N ARG A 250 26.91 0.50 3.63
CA ARG A 250 27.48 1.82 3.28
C ARG A 250 27.68 2.00 1.76
N ASN A 251 27.94 0.92 1.02
CA ASN A 251 28.10 0.96 -0.44
C ASN A 251 26.74 0.93 -1.15
N ARG A 252 26.41 2.01 -1.88
CA ARG A 252 25.13 2.15 -2.60
C ARG A 252 24.99 1.18 -3.79
N GLY A 253 26.08 0.79 -4.46
CA GLY A 253 26.06 -0.22 -5.51
C GLY A 253 25.73 -1.62 -4.96
N ALA A 254 26.35 -1.99 -3.84
CA ALA A 254 26.05 -3.25 -3.15
C ALA A 254 24.59 -3.29 -2.64
N TYR A 255 24.08 -2.18 -2.09
CA TYR A 255 22.66 -2.08 -1.72
C TYR A 255 21.73 -2.14 -2.94
N GLY A 256 22.11 -1.57 -4.08
CA GLY A 256 21.38 -1.72 -5.34
C GLY A 256 21.29 -3.17 -5.80
N LEU A 257 22.39 -3.91 -5.75
CA LEU A 257 22.41 -5.35 -6.05
C LEU A 257 21.51 -6.15 -5.10
N VAL A 258 21.49 -5.81 -3.80
CA VAL A 258 20.62 -6.46 -2.81
C VAL A 258 19.13 -6.13 -3.06
N ILE A 259 18.78 -4.92 -3.51
CA ILE A 259 17.41 -4.62 -3.99
C ILE A 259 17.07 -5.51 -5.19
N VAL A 260 17.93 -5.60 -6.20
CA VAL A 260 17.67 -6.42 -7.40
C VAL A 260 17.50 -7.90 -7.04
N ALA A 261 18.37 -8.44 -6.20
CA ALA A 261 18.28 -9.82 -5.72
C ALA A 261 17.02 -10.08 -4.88
N GLY A 262 16.65 -9.16 -3.98
CA GLY A 262 15.43 -9.27 -3.18
C GLY A 262 14.15 -9.17 -4.02
N VAL A 263 14.10 -8.26 -5.00
CA VAL A 263 12.99 -8.14 -5.95
C VAL A 263 12.88 -9.38 -6.84
N ALA A 264 13.99 -9.94 -7.31
CA ALA A 264 14.01 -11.17 -8.10
C ALA A 264 13.56 -12.39 -7.27
N ALA A 265 14.03 -12.54 -6.03
CA ALA A 265 13.57 -13.61 -5.13
C ALA A 265 12.07 -13.48 -4.81
N SER A 266 11.59 -12.25 -4.63
CA SER A 266 10.17 -11.97 -4.36
C SER A 266 9.25 -12.23 -5.56
N TRP A 267 9.78 -12.47 -6.77
CA TRP A 267 8.98 -12.89 -7.94
C TRP A 267 8.23 -14.21 -7.70
N LEU A 268 8.73 -15.06 -6.80
CA LEU A 268 8.08 -16.32 -6.41
C LEU A 268 7.00 -16.15 -5.33
N CYS A 269 6.82 -14.93 -4.81
CA CYS A 269 5.88 -14.62 -3.74
C CYS A 269 4.62 -13.92 -4.27
N ASP A 270 3.51 -14.06 -3.53
CA ASP A 270 2.19 -13.41 -3.76
C ASP A 270 2.27 -11.97 -4.32
N TRP A 271 3.08 -11.11 -3.69
CA TRP A 271 3.21 -9.68 -4.05
C TRP A 271 4.33 -9.35 -5.04
N ALA A 272 4.97 -10.36 -5.64
CA ALA A 272 5.94 -10.26 -6.71
C ALA A 272 6.97 -9.12 -6.49
N ILE A 273 7.15 -8.26 -7.50
CA ILE A 273 7.99 -7.06 -7.45
C ILE A 273 7.35 -5.94 -6.60
N ALA A 274 6.02 -5.86 -6.55
CA ALA A 274 5.29 -4.75 -5.96
C ALA A 274 5.59 -4.61 -4.46
N GLY A 275 5.59 -5.73 -3.73
CA GLY A 275 5.70 -5.75 -2.28
C GLY A 275 7.00 -5.17 -1.73
N PRO A 276 8.20 -5.70 -2.10
CA PRO A 276 9.47 -5.21 -1.59
C PRO A 276 9.73 -3.75 -2.00
N LEU A 277 9.30 -3.35 -3.19
CA LEU A 277 9.41 -1.95 -3.63
C LEU A 277 8.55 -1.03 -2.77
N MET A 278 7.29 -1.38 -2.50
CA MET A 278 6.39 -0.55 -1.66
C MET A 278 6.97 -0.34 -0.26
N ILE A 279 7.54 -1.39 0.34
CA ILE A 279 8.22 -1.37 1.64
C ILE A 279 9.44 -0.42 1.62
N VAL A 280 10.31 -0.56 0.61
CA VAL A 280 11.49 0.31 0.45
C VAL A 280 11.09 1.77 0.17
N PHE A 281 10.02 2.01 -0.60
CA PHE A 281 9.50 3.34 -0.85
C PHE A 281 8.91 3.97 0.42
N PHE A 282 8.07 3.27 1.19
CA PHE A 282 7.56 3.78 2.47
C PHE A 282 8.71 4.15 3.43
N HIS A 283 9.73 3.29 3.57
CA HIS A 283 10.89 3.59 4.42
C HIS A 283 11.63 4.86 3.97
N ARG A 284 11.76 5.11 2.66
CA ARG A 284 12.43 6.30 2.10
C ARG A 284 11.62 7.59 2.23
N VAL A 285 10.29 7.53 2.15
CA VAL A 285 9.43 8.72 2.18
C VAL A 285 8.88 9.06 3.58
N ARG A 286 9.15 8.23 4.60
CA ARG A 286 8.56 8.37 5.95
C ARG A 286 8.75 9.77 6.58
N GLU A 287 9.91 10.39 6.35
CA GLU A 287 10.26 11.72 6.88
C GLU A 287 9.68 12.87 6.01
N GLN A 288 9.06 12.57 4.86
CA GLN A 288 8.54 13.58 3.94
C GLN A 288 7.07 13.95 4.25
N PRO A 289 6.70 15.23 4.20
CA PRO A 289 5.30 15.62 4.23
C PRO A 289 4.55 14.96 3.07
N ARG A 290 3.41 14.33 3.38
CA ARG A 290 2.57 13.56 2.44
C ARG A 290 3.30 12.37 1.77
N GLY A 291 4.39 11.85 2.35
CA GLY A 291 5.16 10.74 1.78
C GLY A 291 4.33 9.50 1.46
N VAL A 292 3.52 9.03 2.41
CA VAL A 292 2.59 7.89 2.23
C VAL A 292 1.65 8.11 1.03
N LEU A 293 1.06 9.30 0.91
CA LEU A 293 0.16 9.65 -0.20
C LEU A 293 0.87 9.58 -1.56
N LYS A 294 2.13 10.04 -1.67
CA LYS A 294 2.90 9.94 -2.92
C LYS A 294 3.11 8.49 -3.36
N VAL A 295 3.46 7.61 -2.42
CA VAL A 295 3.69 6.18 -2.71
C VAL A 295 2.39 5.49 -3.08
N MET A 296 1.31 5.75 -2.33
CA MET A 296 -0.01 5.18 -2.63
C MET A 296 -0.58 5.67 -3.96
N ALA A 297 -0.42 6.95 -4.30
CA ALA A 297 -0.80 7.48 -5.61
C ALA A 297 0.02 6.87 -6.75
N ALA A 298 1.33 6.67 -6.57
CA ALA A 298 2.19 6.04 -7.57
C ALA A 298 1.81 4.57 -7.81
N PHE A 299 1.59 3.78 -6.75
CA PHE A 299 1.15 2.38 -6.88
C PHE A 299 -0.28 2.29 -7.42
N GLY A 300 -1.21 3.13 -6.95
CA GLY A 300 -2.57 3.22 -7.47
C GLY A 300 -2.62 3.58 -8.95
N ALA A 301 -1.72 4.45 -9.43
CA ALA A 301 -1.57 4.71 -10.87
C ALA A 301 -1.00 3.50 -11.62
N VAL A 302 0.11 2.92 -11.15
CA VAL A 302 0.80 1.80 -11.82
C VAL A 302 -0.07 0.55 -11.97
N PHE A 303 -0.91 0.22 -10.99
CA PHE A 303 -1.79 -0.95 -11.03
C PHE A 303 -3.24 -0.62 -11.44
N GLY A 304 -3.76 0.53 -11.03
CA GLY A 304 -5.14 0.95 -11.32
C GLY A 304 -5.36 1.45 -12.74
N ILE A 305 -4.39 2.12 -13.39
CA ILE A 305 -4.57 2.59 -14.77
C ILE A 305 -4.66 1.42 -15.77
N PRO A 306 -3.78 0.39 -15.74
CA PRO A 306 -3.95 -0.80 -16.58
C PRO A 306 -5.28 -1.51 -16.33
N GLN A 307 -5.73 -1.58 -15.07
CA GLN A 307 -7.01 -2.21 -14.72
C GLN A 307 -8.21 -1.40 -15.24
N LEU A 308 -8.16 -0.07 -15.18
CA LEU A 308 -9.17 0.82 -15.76
C LEU A 308 -9.24 0.66 -17.29
N ILE A 309 -8.09 0.57 -17.96
CA ILE A 309 -8.00 0.32 -19.40
C ILE A 309 -8.59 -1.06 -19.75
N SER A 310 -8.31 -2.09 -18.95
CA SER A 310 -8.87 -3.44 -19.14
C SER A 310 -10.39 -3.45 -19.03
N VAL A 311 -10.94 -2.83 -17.97
CA VAL A 311 -12.39 -2.74 -17.74
C VAL A 311 -13.08 -1.93 -18.85
N TRP A 312 -12.51 -0.80 -19.25
CA TRP A 312 -13.03 0.02 -20.35
C TRP A 312 -12.99 -0.72 -21.69
N GLY A 313 -11.88 -1.41 -21.98
CA GLY A 313 -11.74 -2.23 -23.19
C GLY A 313 -12.75 -3.37 -23.26
N ALA A 314 -13.00 -4.06 -22.13
CA ALA A 314 -14.03 -5.09 -22.05
C ALA A 314 -15.44 -4.53 -22.31
N GLY A 315 -15.74 -3.32 -21.81
CA GLY A 315 -16.98 -2.60 -22.13
C GLY A 315 -17.15 -2.22 -23.60
N LEU A 316 -16.05 -2.14 -24.36
CA LEU A 316 -16.05 -1.94 -25.82
C LEU A 316 -16.00 -3.26 -26.62
N GLY A 317 -16.25 -4.41 -25.97
CA GLY A 317 -16.29 -5.72 -26.63
C GLY A 317 -14.91 -6.37 -26.88
N ALA A 318 -13.82 -5.83 -26.32
CA ALA A 318 -12.55 -6.56 -26.29
C ALA A 318 -12.68 -7.79 -25.38
N ALA A 319 -12.09 -8.92 -25.79
CA ALA A 319 -12.21 -10.19 -25.07
C ALA A 319 -11.45 -10.18 -23.73
N GLY A 320 -12.10 -9.71 -22.66
CA GLY A 320 -11.59 -9.79 -21.30
C GLY A 320 -11.69 -11.22 -20.74
N GLY A 321 -10.55 -11.87 -20.51
CA GLY A 321 -10.47 -13.28 -20.08
C GLY A 321 -10.79 -13.57 -18.61
N LEU A 322 -11.46 -12.66 -17.89
CA LEU A 322 -11.84 -12.80 -16.48
C LEU A 322 -13.31 -12.43 -16.26
N PRO A 323 -14.02 -13.02 -15.28
CA PRO A 323 -15.37 -12.62 -14.91
C PRO A 323 -15.48 -11.11 -14.63
N PRO A 324 -16.54 -10.40 -15.10
CA PRO A 324 -16.67 -8.96 -14.89
C PRO A 324 -16.58 -8.53 -13.42
N ALA A 325 -17.13 -9.33 -12.50
CA ALA A 325 -17.06 -9.08 -11.06
C ALA A 325 -15.61 -8.98 -10.54
N ILE A 326 -14.72 -9.85 -11.02
CA ILE A 326 -13.31 -9.84 -10.64
C ILE A 326 -12.60 -8.65 -11.29
N GLN A 327 -12.92 -8.32 -12.55
CA GLN A 327 -12.34 -7.15 -13.22
C GLN A 327 -12.68 -5.82 -12.53
N TRP A 328 -13.96 -5.61 -12.17
CA TRP A 328 -14.41 -4.42 -11.44
C TRP A 328 -13.94 -4.43 -9.98
N GLY A 329 -13.92 -5.60 -9.32
CA GLY A 329 -13.37 -5.76 -7.96
C GLY A 329 -11.89 -5.39 -7.89
N ALA A 330 -11.08 -5.81 -8.87
CA ALA A 330 -9.68 -5.43 -8.98
C ALA A 330 -9.49 -3.93 -9.32
N LEU A 331 -10.41 -3.30 -10.07
CA LEU A 331 -10.38 -1.85 -10.26
C LEU A 331 -10.65 -1.13 -8.92
N GLY A 332 -11.64 -1.58 -8.15
CA GLY A 332 -11.93 -1.08 -6.82
C GLY A 332 -10.77 -1.27 -5.84
N TYR A 333 -10.09 -2.42 -5.89
CA TYR A 333 -8.91 -2.75 -5.09
C TYR A 333 -7.82 -1.67 -5.19
N TYR A 334 -7.37 -1.37 -6.42
CA TYR A 334 -6.28 -0.42 -6.66
C TYR A 334 -6.70 1.05 -6.60
N THR A 335 -8.01 1.34 -6.51
CA THR A 335 -8.54 2.71 -6.41
C THR A 335 -9.12 2.98 -5.01
N LEU A 336 -10.35 2.53 -4.73
CA LEU A 336 -11.05 2.76 -3.47
C LEU A 336 -10.38 2.06 -2.28
N GLY A 337 -9.94 0.80 -2.44
CA GLY A 337 -9.24 0.06 -1.40
C GLY A 337 -7.91 0.73 -1.00
N PHE A 338 -7.11 1.12 -2.00
CA PHE A 338 -5.88 1.88 -1.82
C PHE A 338 -6.12 3.30 -1.26
N ALA A 339 -7.19 3.99 -1.67
CA ALA A 339 -7.55 5.30 -1.11
C ALA A 339 -7.94 5.19 0.37
N LEU A 340 -8.73 4.18 0.76
CA LEU A 340 -9.10 3.95 2.15
C LEU A 340 -7.89 3.53 3.01
N ALA A 341 -7.00 2.69 2.48
CA ALA A 341 -5.71 2.40 3.12
C ALA A 341 -4.90 3.68 3.34
N THR A 342 -4.84 4.55 2.32
CA THR A 342 -4.13 5.83 2.39
C THR A 342 -4.70 6.73 3.49
N PHE A 343 -6.02 6.88 3.55
CA PHE A 343 -6.71 7.66 4.59
C PHE A 343 -6.41 7.12 6.00
N LEU A 344 -6.48 5.81 6.20
CA LEU A 344 -6.18 5.18 7.50
C LEU A 344 -4.71 5.37 7.89
N MET A 345 -3.76 5.28 6.95
CA MET A 345 -2.33 5.48 7.22
C MET A 345 -1.95 6.95 7.39
N THR A 346 -2.57 7.90 6.68
CA THR A 346 -2.29 9.33 6.86
C THR A 346 -2.90 9.91 8.14
N THR A 347 -3.88 9.22 8.73
CA THR A 347 -4.44 9.55 10.05
C THR A 347 -3.72 8.84 11.21
N TYR A 348 -2.65 8.08 10.96
CA TYR A 348 -1.91 7.34 11.99
C TYR A 348 -1.22 8.28 12.99
N ASN A 349 -1.49 8.05 14.29
CA ASN A 349 -1.03 8.91 15.39
C ASN A 349 0.30 8.46 16.05
N GLY A 350 0.99 7.47 15.49
CA GLY A 350 2.24 6.92 16.07
C GLY A 350 2.05 6.00 17.28
N GLN A 351 0.82 5.85 17.82
CA GLN A 351 0.58 5.04 19.01
C GLN A 351 0.39 3.56 18.67
N ARG A 352 0.94 2.69 19.52
CA ARG A 352 0.90 1.23 19.33
C ARG A 352 -0.50 0.60 19.50
N GLY A 353 -1.31 1.14 20.40
CA GLY A 353 -2.56 0.53 20.86
C GLY A 353 -2.36 -0.82 21.61
N PRO A 354 -3.46 -1.53 21.94
CA PRO A 354 -3.41 -2.85 22.57
C PRO A 354 -2.54 -3.85 21.81
N SER A 355 -1.80 -4.72 22.52
CA SER A 355 -0.77 -5.56 21.89
C SER A 355 -1.07 -7.05 21.89
N LEU A 356 -2.09 -7.46 21.12
CA LEU A 356 -2.45 -8.85 20.83
C LEU A 356 -1.46 -9.53 19.88
N LYS A 357 -0.16 -9.54 20.25
CA LYS A 357 0.95 -9.95 19.37
C LYS A 357 0.73 -11.33 18.72
N TRP A 358 0.49 -12.37 19.53
CA TRP A 358 0.41 -13.74 19.04
C TRP A 358 -0.84 -14.00 18.18
N PHE A 359 -1.98 -13.38 18.53
CA PHE A 359 -3.20 -13.40 17.73
C PHE A 359 -2.92 -12.96 16.28
N PHE A 360 -2.32 -11.79 16.06
CA PHE A 360 -2.05 -11.31 14.69
C PHE A 360 -1.11 -12.20 13.87
N TYR A 361 -0.22 -12.98 14.50
CA TYR A 361 0.61 -13.96 13.79
C TYR A 361 -0.15 -15.26 13.51
N ALA A 362 -0.87 -15.81 14.49
CA ALA A 362 -1.62 -17.05 14.35
C ALA A 362 -2.84 -16.92 13.42
N TYR A 363 -3.44 -15.72 13.36
CA TYR A 363 -4.58 -15.41 12.49
C TYR A 363 -4.30 -15.73 11.02
N TYR A 364 -3.08 -15.47 10.52
CA TYR A 364 -2.76 -15.66 9.10
C TYR A 364 -2.90 -17.13 8.64
N PRO A 365 -2.16 -18.13 9.17
CA PRO A 365 -2.38 -19.53 8.82
C PRO A 365 -3.78 -20.02 9.22
N ALA A 366 -4.33 -19.57 10.35
CA ALA A 366 -5.61 -20.07 10.87
C ALA A 366 -6.80 -19.72 9.96
N HIS A 367 -6.94 -18.46 9.50
CA HIS A 367 -8.06 -18.11 8.64
C HIS A 367 -7.94 -18.73 7.24
N LEU A 368 -6.72 -18.87 6.68
CA LEU A 368 -6.52 -19.59 5.43
C LEU A 368 -6.95 -21.06 5.55
N LEU A 369 -6.58 -21.73 6.64
CA LEU A 369 -7.00 -23.11 6.90
C LEU A 369 -8.54 -23.22 7.05
N VAL A 370 -9.19 -22.27 7.74
CA VAL A 370 -10.65 -22.23 7.86
C VAL A 370 -11.32 -22.02 6.49
N LEU A 371 -10.82 -21.10 5.66
CA LEU A 371 -11.34 -20.88 4.31
C LEU A 371 -11.20 -22.13 3.43
N TRP A 372 -10.06 -22.82 3.50
CA TRP A 372 -9.85 -24.08 2.79
C TRP A 372 -10.81 -25.19 3.25
N ILE A 373 -10.99 -25.35 4.57
CA ILE A 373 -11.94 -26.32 5.15
C ILE A 373 -13.36 -26.04 4.65
N VAL A 374 -13.82 -24.78 4.73
CA VAL A 374 -15.18 -24.40 4.27
C VAL A 374 -15.33 -24.63 2.76
N ALA A 375 -14.29 -24.38 1.96
CA ALA A 375 -14.28 -24.65 0.52
C ALA A 375 -14.32 -26.15 0.14
N GLN A 376 -14.31 -27.09 1.09
CA GLN A 376 -14.58 -28.50 0.83
C GLN A 376 -16.08 -28.87 0.93
N PHE A 377 -16.95 -27.92 1.31
CA PHE A 377 -18.37 -28.15 1.60
C PHE A 377 -19.33 -27.27 0.76
N VAL A 378 -18.83 -26.59 -0.28
CA VAL A 378 -19.56 -25.58 -1.08
C VAL A 378 -19.43 -25.89 -2.56
#